data_AF-A0A3D2V0H2-F1
#
_entry.id   AF-A0A3D2V0H2-F1
#
_cell.length_a   1.000
_cell.length_b   1.000
_cell.length_c   1.000
_cell.angle_alpha   90.00
_cell.angle_beta   90.00
_cell.angle_gamma   90.00
#
_symmetry.space_group_name_H-M   'P 1'
#
loop_
_entity.id
_entity.type
_entity.pdbx_description
1 polymer ?
#
loop_
_entity_poly.entity_id
_entity_poly.type
_entity_poly.pdbx_seq_one_letter_code
_entity_poly.pdbx_strand_id
1 'polypeptide(L)' 'LKGANLTEADLTEANLTEANLSQANLKGANLKNTKGRF' A
#
# COMPACT_ATOMS: atom_id res chain seq x y z
N LEU A 1 -1.91 4.01 7.20
CA LEU A 1 -2.86 3.24 6.36
C LEU A 1 -3.46 2.04 7.12
N LYS A 2 -3.45 2.07 8.46
CA LYS A 2 -3.94 0.95 9.26
C LYS A 2 -5.44 0.78 9.01
N GLY A 3 -5.86 -0.43 8.62
CA GLY A 3 -7.25 -0.72 8.30
C GLY A 3 -7.79 -0.07 7.02
N ALA A 4 -6.94 0.56 6.21
CA ALA A 4 -7.39 1.24 5.01
C ALA A 4 -7.89 0.24 3.95
N ASN A 5 -8.98 0.57 3.24
CA ASN A 5 -9.36 -0.15 2.03
C ASN A 5 -8.64 0.49 0.82
N LEU A 6 -7.67 -0.23 0.28
CA LEU A 6 -6.87 0.14 -0.90
C LEU A 6 -7.13 -0.86 -2.05
N THR A 7 -8.33 -1.45 -2.09
CA THR A 7 -8.72 -2.36 -3.16
C THR A 7 -8.57 -1.64 -4.50
N GLU A 8 -7.85 -2.27 -5.44
CA GLU A 8 -7.57 -1.75 -6.79
C GLU A 8 -6.87 -0.38 -6.83
N ALA A 9 -6.27 0.07 -5.73
CA ALA A 9 -5.54 1.33 -5.70
C ALA A 9 -4.25 1.25 -6.55
N ASP A 10 -3.99 2.29 -7.34
CA ASP A 10 -2.68 2.45 -7.97
C ASP A 10 -1.70 3.11 -7.00
N LEU A 11 -0.73 2.35 -6.54
CA LEU A 11 0.35 2.79 -5.66
C LEU A 11 1.69 2.77 -6.40
N THR A 12 1.68 2.80 -7.74
CA THR A 12 2.91 2.81 -8.55
C THR A 12 3.84 3.92 -8.08
N GLU A 13 5.09 3.57 -7.79
CA GLU A 13 6.15 4.48 -7.30
C GLU A 13 5.86 5.18 -5.96
N ALA A 14 4.80 4.79 -5.24
CA ALA A 14 4.49 5.38 -3.94
C ALA A 14 5.58 5.07 -2.90
N ASN A 15 5.92 6.07 -2.07
CA ASN A 15 6.77 5.88 -0.91
C ASN A 15 5.92 5.55 0.32
N LEU A 16 5.91 4.28 0.69
CA LEU A 16 5.26 3.68 1.85
C LEU A 16 6.27 3.37 2.97
N THR A 17 7.46 3.98 2.96
CA THR A 17 8.41 3.88 4.07
C THR A 17 7.75 4.34 5.36
N GLU A 18 7.85 3.53 6.42
CA GLU A 18 7.19 3.73 7.72
C GLU A 18 5.65 3.77 7.70
N ALA A 19 5.02 3.48 6.55
CA ALA A 19 3.57 3.42 6.48
C ALA A 19 3.06 2.19 7.25
N ASN A 20 2.31 2.43 8.33
CA ASN A 20 1.56 1.35 8.97
C ASN A 20 0.42 0.90 8.05
N LEU A 21 0.61 -0.25 7.39
CA LEU A 21 -0.34 -0.96 6.53
C LEU A 21 -1.03 -2.12 7.27
N SER A 22 -0.88 -2.23 8.59
CA SER A 22 -1.53 -3.30 9.35
C SER A 22 -3.04 -3.28 9.10
N GLN A 23 -3.62 -4.43 8.79
CA GLN A 23 -5.05 -4.59 8.46
C GLN A 23 -5.52 -3.86 7.20
N ALA A 24 -4.63 -3.30 6.37
CA ALA A 24 -5.04 -2.71 5.10
C ALA A 24 -5.50 -3.79 4.11
N ASN A 25 -6.58 -3.52 3.35
CA ASN A 25 -6.99 -4.37 2.25
C ASN A 25 -6.35 -3.87 0.95
N LEU A 26 -5.35 -4.59 0.46
CA LEU A 26 -4.59 -4.29 -0.77
C LEU A 26 -5.01 -5.17 -1.95
N LYS A 27 -6.20 -5.79 -1.91
CA LYS A 27 -6.65 -6.68 -2.99
C LYS A 27 -6.63 -5.95 -4.33
N GLY A 28 -5.83 -6.45 -5.28
CA GLY A 28 -5.70 -5.86 -6.61
C GLY A 28 -4.95 -4.52 -6.67
N ALA A 29 -4.36 -4.05 -5.57
CA ALA A 29 -3.57 -2.82 -5.59
C ALA A 29 -2.33 -2.99 -6.48
N ASN A 30 -2.02 -1.98 -7.29
CA ASN A 30 -0.80 -1.95 -8.08
C ASN A 30 0.36 -1.39 -7.23
N LEU A 31 1.25 -2.27 -6.76
CA LEU A 31 2.38 -1.94 -5.90
C LEU A 31 3.71 -1.80 -6.66
N LYS A 32 3.67 -1.67 -7.99
CA LYS A 32 4.89 -1.61 -8.82
C LYS A 32 5.79 -0.46 -8.35
N ASN A 33 7.08 -0.76 -8.17
CA ASN A 33 8.09 0.21 -7.73
C ASN A 33 7.76 0.95 -6.43
N THR A 34 6.86 0.44 -5.59
CA THR A 34 6.64 1.00 -4.26
C THR A 34 7.92 0.92 -3.44
N LYS A 35 8.24 1.99 -2.72
CA LYS A 35 9.32 2.01 -1.74
C LYS A 35 8.70 1.79 -0.38
N GLY A 36 9.09 0.75 0.34
CA GLY A 36 8.57 0.55 1.68
C GLY A 36 9.34 -0.53 2.41
N ARG A 37 9.31 -0.42 3.73
CA ARG A 37 9.67 -1.50 4.64
C ARG A 37 8.38 -1.80 5.40
N PHE A 38 7.51 -2.59 4.77
CA PHE A 38 6.20 -2.95 5.30
C PHE A 38 6.31 -4.11 6.28
#